data_AF-A0AAW0F1W8-F1
#
_entry.id   AF-A0AAW0F1W8-F1
#
_cell.length_a   1.000
_cell.length_b   1.000
_cell.length_c   1.000
_cell.angle_alpha   90.00
_cell.angle_beta   90.00
_cell.angle_gamma   90.00
#
_symmetry.space_group_name_H-M   'P 1'
#
loop_
_entity.id
_entity.type
_entity.pdbx_description
1 polymer ?
#
loop_
_entity_poly.entity_id
_entity_poly.type
_entity_poly.pdbx_seq_one_letter_code
_entity_poly.pdbx_strand_id
1 'polypeptide(L)'
;MAWINYALRRAVAAAAMLVLMCVAHLCRPVRAAVAAGDFTLEQRTHTLQFLRQLSGSAAGLQSTWTGTNFCQWPGVTCVDATTVNVELAKASLGSAVVLPELGDDMDGSQVMVRQLGLAKQGTLLTGTLPASWSRLSQLRVVDLQFNGITGELPESWGGMTGLTALYLTGNGVSGSLPAAWSGMASLKELRVSSNKLSGALPAAWSGMASLEMLNLMSNTLTGPLPAEWGGMTTLSRLYLNNNALSGSLPAAWSGMTALLSLMLYDNGLSGTLPAEWAGMRSLQTLSLWMNALSGTLPEDWGSLSALTTVGLNNNALSGSLPASWGSLPARALVRVDGNVMCGCVPASWAALSVKADASVTASTCAAANACGWMGVLTSAQAQTVKFLRGFASSAAGLQSTWTGTDFCRWPGVTCGRDDGGRGLVAAVAGVCGGAAGARRRRGRVAGDGA
;
A
#
# COMPACT_ATOMS: atom_id res chain seq x y z
N MET A 1 -10.09 17.01 44.58
CA MET A 1 -11.48 17.41 44.22
C MET A 1 -11.62 18.16 42.89
N ALA A 2 -10.63 18.92 42.41
CA ALA A 2 -10.73 19.65 41.13
C ALA A 2 -10.75 18.76 39.86
N TRP A 3 -10.08 17.60 39.88
CA TRP A 3 -10.01 16.66 38.74
C TRP A 3 -11.34 15.94 38.46
N ILE A 4 -12.09 15.61 39.51
CA ILE A 4 -13.42 14.96 39.39
C ILE A 4 -14.42 15.95 38.76
N ASN A 5 -14.36 17.24 39.13
CA ASN A 5 -15.21 18.29 38.56
C ASN A 5 -14.92 18.56 37.07
N TYR A 6 -13.68 18.40 36.60
CA TYR A 6 -13.34 18.56 35.19
C TYR A 6 -13.84 17.40 34.33
N ALA A 7 -13.69 16.16 34.83
CA ALA A 7 -14.20 14.96 34.16
C ALA A 7 -15.74 14.96 34.09
N LEU A 8 -16.42 15.37 35.17
CA LEU A 8 -17.88 15.50 35.19
C LEU A 8 -18.38 16.56 34.19
N ARG A 9 -17.72 17.72 34.12
CA ARG A 9 -18.10 18.78 33.16
C ARG A 9 -17.89 18.37 31.71
N ARG A 10 -16.85 17.59 31.39
CA ARG A 10 -16.65 17.01 30.05
C ARG A 10 -17.66 15.91 29.73
N ALA A 11 -18.02 15.08 30.71
CA ALA A 11 -19.04 14.05 30.52
C ALA A 11 -20.42 14.67 30.28
N VAL A 12 -20.78 15.74 31.02
CA VAL A 12 -22.04 16.48 30.82
C VAL A 12 -22.03 17.25 29.50
N ALA A 13 -20.91 17.85 29.08
CA ALA A 13 -20.79 18.51 27.78
C ALA A 13 -20.84 17.51 26.59
N ALA A 14 -20.26 16.32 26.75
CA ALA A 14 -20.33 15.24 25.76
C ALA A 14 -21.75 14.64 25.68
N ALA A 15 -22.42 14.46 26.82
CA ALA A 15 -23.82 14.04 26.87
C ALA A 15 -24.76 15.11 26.28
N ALA A 16 -24.52 16.39 26.55
CA ALA A 16 -25.27 17.49 25.95
C ALA A 16 -25.04 17.60 24.43
N MET A 17 -23.83 17.34 23.92
CA MET A 17 -23.56 17.27 22.47
C MET A 17 -24.17 16.03 21.82
N LEU A 18 -24.20 14.88 22.49
CA LEU A 18 -24.90 13.68 22.00
C LEU A 18 -26.42 13.88 21.97
N VAL A 19 -26.98 14.59 22.95
CA VAL A 19 -28.40 14.98 22.96
C VAL A 19 -28.70 16.04 21.91
N LEU A 20 -27.83 17.05 21.70
CA LEU A 20 -27.97 18.03 20.61
C LEU A 20 -27.80 17.40 19.22
N MET A 21 -26.92 16.41 19.05
CA MET A 21 -26.80 15.65 17.80
C MET A 21 -28.02 14.74 17.59
N CYS A 22 -28.58 14.13 18.64
CA CYS A 22 -29.86 13.42 18.57
C CYS A 22 -31.01 14.35 18.19
N VAL A 23 -31.14 15.53 18.83
CA VAL A 23 -32.20 16.51 18.53
C VAL A 23 -32.00 17.14 17.15
N ALA A 24 -30.78 17.35 16.67
CA ALA A 24 -30.49 17.80 15.31
C ALA A 24 -30.79 16.73 14.24
N HIS A 25 -30.72 15.44 14.59
CA HIS A 25 -31.18 14.35 13.73
C HIS A 25 -32.70 14.11 13.80
N LEU A 26 -33.35 14.45 14.92
CA LEU A 26 -34.80 14.32 15.12
C LEU A 26 -35.62 15.55 14.67
N CYS A 27 -34.98 16.70 14.42
CA CYS A 27 -35.64 17.90 13.91
C CYS A 27 -35.01 18.46 12.61
N ARG A 28 -34.55 17.59 11.70
CA ARG A 28 -34.57 17.98 10.28
C ARG A 28 -36.03 17.96 9.83
N PRO A 29 -36.51 18.93 9.03
CA PRO A 29 -37.79 18.75 8.36
C PRO A 29 -37.70 17.43 7.62
N VAL A 30 -38.62 16.51 7.95
CA VAL A 30 -38.81 15.29 7.18
C VAL A 30 -39.19 15.78 5.79
N ARG A 31 -38.20 15.90 4.89
CA ARG A 31 -38.48 15.95 3.46
C ARG A 31 -39.35 14.71 3.21
N ALA A 32 -40.51 14.91 2.60
CA ALA A 32 -41.37 13.80 2.23
C ALA A 32 -40.51 12.72 1.58
N ALA A 33 -40.70 11.46 1.99
CA ALA A 33 -39.98 10.35 1.39
C ALA A 33 -40.20 10.39 -0.12
N VAL A 34 -39.11 10.55 -0.88
CA VAL A 34 -39.14 10.59 -2.34
C VAL A 34 -39.78 9.29 -2.80
N ALA A 35 -40.92 9.41 -3.47
CA ALA A 35 -41.59 8.23 -4.00
C ALA A 35 -40.93 7.85 -5.31
N ALA A 36 -41.01 6.57 -5.72
CA ALA A 36 -40.62 6.20 -7.08
C ALA A 36 -41.37 7.04 -8.14
N GLY A 37 -42.53 7.60 -7.79
CA GLY A 37 -43.30 8.57 -8.56
C GLY A 37 -42.53 9.78 -9.10
N ASP A 38 -41.47 10.19 -8.40
CA ASP A 38 -40.72 11.43 -8.68
C ASP A 38 -39.68 11.27 -9.82
N PHE A 39 -39.34 10.03 -10.18
CA PHE A 39 -38.48 9.71 -11.32
C PHE A 39 -39.26 9.73 -12.64
N THR A 40 -38.58 10.03 -13.75
CA THR A 40 -39.20 9.92 -15.09
C THR A 40 -39.64 8.48 -15.37
N LEU A 41 -40.55 8.28 -16.34
CA LEU A 41 -40.99 6.94 -16.70
C LEU A 41 -39.82 6.04 -17.13
N GLU A 42 -38.89 6.56 -17.93
CA GLU A 42 -37.69 5.85 -18.37
C GLU A 42 -36.77 5.52 -17.18
N GLN A 43 -36.49 6.49 -16.32
CA GLN A 43 -35.67 6.29 -15.13
C GLN A 43 -36.24 5.20 -14.22
N ARG A 44 -37.55 5.25 -13.95
CA ARG A 44 -38.24 4.21 -13.18
C ARG A 44 -38.11 2.85 -13.85
N THR A 45 -38.35 2.79 -15.15
CA THR A 45 -38.39 1.53 -15.91
C THR A 45 -37.04 0.85 -15.88
N HIS A 46 -35.99 1.56 -16.28
CA HIS A 46 -34.64 0.99 -16.36
C HIS A 46 -34.03 0.74 -14.98
N THR A 47 -34.27 1.61 -13.99
CA THR A 47 -33.83 1.36 -12.61
C THR A 47 -34.53 0.12 -12.04
N LEU A 48 -35.84 -0.03 -12.25
CA LEU A 48 -36.59 -1.20 -11.79
C LEU A 48 -36.13 -2.48 -12.50
N GLN A 49 -35.86 -2.43 -13.80
CA GLN A 49 -35.31 -3.58 -14.56
C GLN A 49 -33.96 -4.02 -13.97
N PHE A 50 -33.04 -3.08 -13.74
CA PHE A 50 -31.74 -3.37 -13.14
C PHE A 50 -31.87 -4.01 -11.75
N LEU A 51 -32.68 -3.43 -10.86
CA LEU A 51 -32.89 -3.96 -9.52
C LEU A 51 -33.57 -5.34 -9.54
N ARG A 52 -34.48 -5.58 -10.48
CA ARG A 52 -35.11 -6.89 -10.67
C ARG A 52 -34.13 -7.93 -11.20
N GLN A 53 -33.19 -7.57 -12.08
CA GLN A 53 -32.13 -8.50 -12.47
C GLN A 53 -31.25 -8.88 -11.28
N LEU A 54 -30.86 -7.90 -10.45
CA LEU A 54 -30.10 -8.17 -9.22
C LEU A 54 -30.88 -9.08 -8.26
N SER A 55 -32.17 -8.81 -8.07
CA SER A 55 -33.05 -9.67 -7.29
C SER A 55 -33.26 -11.05 -7.91
N GLY A 56 -33.24 -11.18 -9.24
CA GLY A 56 -33.34 -12.46 -9.95
C GLY A 56 -32.23 -13.42 -9.55
N SER A 57 -31.02 -12.88 -9.34
CA SER A 57 -29.85 -13.63 -8.87
C SER A 57 -29.82 -13.89 -7.36
N ALA A 58 -30.77 -13.37 -6.57
CA ALA A 58 -30.75 -13.42 -5.11
C ALA A 58 -32.12 -13.77 -4.52
N ALA A 59 -32.35 -15.05 -4.18
CA ALA A 59 -33.63 -15.54 -3.69
C ALA A 59 -34.18 -14.76 -2.47
N GLY A 60 -33.31 -14.28 -1.57
CA GLY A 60 -33.71 -13.48 -0.42
C GLY A 60 -34.29 -12.11 -0.78
N LEU A 61 -33.92 -11.55 -1.94
CA LEU A 61 -34.47 -10.28 -2.42
C LEU A 61 -35.83 -10.49 -3.09
N GLN A 62 -36.06 -11.62 -3.77
CA GLN A 62 -37.30 -11.85 -4.51
C GLN A 62 -38.56 -11.78 -3.64
N SER A 63 -38.46 -12.15 -2.37
CA SER A 63 -39.58 -12.11 -1.42
C SER A 63 -39.85 -10.71 -0.85
N THR A 64 -38.88 -9.81 -0.90
CA THR A 64 -38.94 -8.48 -0.26
C THR A 64 -39.01 -7.33 -1.26
N TRP A 65 -38.43 -7.49 -2.44
CA TRP A 65 -38.41 -6.52 -3.53
C TRP A 65 -39.60 -6.75 -4.48
N THR A 66 -40.81 -6.47 -3.97
CA THR A 66 -42.07 -6.70 -4.70
C THR A 66 -42.74 -5.38 -5.09
N GLY A 67 -43.54 -5.41 -6.17
CA GLY A 67 -44.21 -4.22 -6.70
C GLY A 67 -43.32 -3.36 -7.62
N THR A 68 -43.61 -2.06 -7.69
CA THR A 68 -42.95 -1.09 -8.58
C THR A 68 -42.28 0.08 -7.85
N ASN A 69 -42.60 0.30 -6.57
CA ASN A 69 -42.01 1.37 -5.77
C ASN A 69 -40.74 0.87 -5.08
N PHE A 70 -39.62 0.84 -5.82
CA PHE A 70 -38.34 0.37 -5.28
C PHE A 70 -37.81 1.21 -4.11
N CYS A 71 -38.28 2.45 -3.93
CA CYS A 71 -37.90 3.28 -2.78
C CYS A 71 -38.41 2.74 -1.43
N GLN A 72 -39.31 1.76 -1.44
CA GLN A 72 -39.82 1.08 -0.23
C GLN A 72 -39.12 -0.26 0.02
N TRP A 73 -38.24 -0.70 -0.87
CA TRP A 73 -37.59 -2.00 -0.76
C TRP A 73 -36.49 -1.99 0.30
N PRO A 74 -36.37 -3.04 1.12
CA PRO A 74 -35.29 -3.14 2.11
C PRO A 74 -33.91 -3.00 1.45
N GLY A 75 -33.10 -2.10 1.98
CA GLY A 75 -31.76 -1.79 1.45
C GLY A 75 -31.74 -0.81 0.28
N VAL A 76 -32.89 -0.35 -0.22
CA VAL A 76 -32.97 0.69 -1.26
C VAL A 76 -33.38 2.02 -0.61
N THR A 77 -32.66 3.09 -0.93
CA THR A 77 -32.96 4.44 -0.44
C THR A 77 -32.96 5.41 -1.62
N CYS A 78 -34.06 6.12 -1.80
CA CYS A 78 -34.19 7.22 -2.76
C CYS A 78 -33.92 8.54 -2.03
N VAL A 79 -32.89 9.27 -2.44
CA VAL A 79 -32.45 10.51 -1.77
C VAL A 79 -33.15 11.74 -2.35
N ASP A 80 -33.27 11.76 -3.67
CA ASP A 80 -33.95 12.77 -4.48
C ASP A 80 -34.46 12.09 -5.76
N ALA A 81 -35.12 12.86 -6.64
CA ALA A 81 -35.68 12.38 -7.91
C ALA A 81 -34.62 11.90 -8.94
N THR A 82 -33.35 11.80 -8.56
CA THR A 82 -32.23 11.41 -9.43
C THR A 82 -31.27 10.40 -8.80
N THR A 83 -31.42 10.09 -7.52
CA THR A 83 -30.43 9.33 -6.75
C THR A 83 -31.05 8.15 -6.02
N VAL A 84 -30.64 6.95 -6.42
CA VAL A 84 -30.96 5.68 -5.75
C VAL A 84 -29.68 5.07 -5.16
N ASN A 85 -29.71 4.77 -3.87
CA ASN A 85 -28.66 4.04 -3.18
C ASN A 85 -29.16 2.65 -2.82
N VAL A 86 -28.34 1.64 -3.07
CA VAL A 86 -28.61 0.24 -2.73
C VAL A 86 -27.51 -0.24 -1.79
N GLU A 87 -27.89 -0.65 -0.58
CA GLU A 87 -26.98 -1.21 0.42
C GLU A 87 -27.61 -2.48 1.00
N LEU A 88 -26.99 -3.63 0.71
CA LEU A 88 -27.54 -4.95 1.04
C LEU A 88 -26.71 -5.64 2.12
N ALA A 89 -27.37 -6.01 3.22
CA ALA A 89 -26.75 -6.82 4.25
C ALA A 89 -26.68 -8.30 3.84
N LYS A 90 -25.74 -9.06 4.44
CA LYS A 90 -25.58 -10.51 4.19
C LYS A 90 -26.85 -11.32 4.32
N ALA A 91 -27.71 -10.97 5.28
CA ALA A 91 -28.98 -11.64 5.50
C ALA A 91 -29.97 -11.49 4.33
N SER A 92 -29.80 -10.45 3.49
CA SER A 92 -30.72 -10.11 2.41
C SER A 92 -30.59 -11.01 1.17
N LEU A 93 -29.44 -11.65 0.94
CA LEU A 93 -29.21 -12.43 -0.29
C LEU A 93 -29.83 -13.83 -0.25
N GLY A 94 -29.89 -14.46 0.92
CA GLY A 94 -30.50 -15.78 1.17
C GLY A 94 -29.81 -16.99 0.51
N SER A 95 -29.03 -16.79 -0.55
CA SER A 95 -28.33 -17.82 -1.33
C SER A 95 -27.13 -17.22 -2.04
N ALA A 96 -26.36 -18.05 -2.77
CA ALA A 96 -25.28 -17.55 -3.61
C ALA A 96 -25.82 -16.67 -4.75
N VAL A 97 -25.16 -15.54 -5.00
CA VAL A 97 -25.54 -14.50 -5.95
C VAL A 97 -24.38 -14.27 -6.90
N VAL A 98 -24.72 -14.13 -8.18
CA VAL A 98 -23.80 -13.66 -9.22
C VAL A 98 -24.29 -12.31 -9.71
N LEU A 99 -23.38 -11.34 -9.83
CA LEU A 99 -23.70 -10.02 -10.34
C LEU A 99 -24.14 -10.15 -11.81
N PRO A 100 -25.34 -9.66 -12.19
CA PRO A 100 -25.84 -9.80 -13.54
C PRO A 100 -25.21 -8.77 -14.49
N GLU A 101 -24.97 -9.19 -15.73
CA GLU A 101 -24.79 -8.27 -16.85
C GLU A 101 -26.11 -7.53 -17.14
N LEU A 102 -26.02 -6.31 -17.63
CA LEU A 102 -27.15 -5.55 -18.12
C LEU A 102 -27.71 -6.22 -19.40
N GLY A 103 -29.02 -6.42 -19.43
CA GLY A 103 -29.75 -6.79 -20.65
C GLY A 103 -29.61 -5.75 -21.76
N ASP A 104 -29.73 -6.20 -23.00
CA ASP A 104 -29.57 -5.37 -24.19
C ASP A 104 -30.61 -4.24 -24.26
N ASP A 105 -31.80 -4.48 -23.71
CA ASP A 105 -32.95 -3.57 -23.68
C ASP A 105 -32.87 -2.47 -22.60
N MET A 106 -31.85 -2.50 -21.74
CA MET A 106 -31.71 -1.50 -20.67
C MET A 106 -30.84 -0.31 -21.07
N ASP A 107 -31.38 0.91 -21.02
CA ASP A 107 -30.56 2.11 -21.10
C ASP A 107 -29.89 2.39 -19.74
N GLY A 108 -28.60 2.05 -19.65
CA GLY A 108 -27.79 2.27 -18.45
C GLY A 108 -27.67 3.75 -18.05
N SER A 109 -27.91 4.70 -18.95
CA SER A 109 -27.92 6.12 -18.63
C SER A 109 -29.15 6.56 -17.82
N GLN A 110 -30.23 5.77 -17.93
CA GLN A 110 -31.50 5.94 -17.22
C GLN A 110 -31.55 5.12 -15.92
N VAL A 111 -30.54 4.31 -15.61
CA VAL A 111 -30.46 3.62 -14.32
C VAL A 111 -29.93 4.59 -13.26
N MET A 112 -30.78 4.94 -12.28
CA MET A 112 -30.51 5.98 -11.28
C MET A 112 -29.74 5.49 -10.05
N VAL A 113 -29.20 4.26 -10.10
CA VAL A 113 -28.38 3.71 -9.03
C VAL A 113 -27.05 4.44 -8.98
N ARG A 114 -26.84 5.19 -7.91
CA ARG A 114 -25.64 6.01 -7.68
C ARG A 114 -24.65 5.33 -6.75
N GLN A 115 -25.14 4.57 -5.79
CA GLN A 115 -24.33 3.73 -4.90
C GLN A 115 -24.87 2.31 -4.90
N LEU A 116 -23.97 1.35 -5.05
CA LEU A 116 -24.25 -0.08 -4.95
C LEU A 116 -23.28 -0.73 -3.95
N GLY A 117 -23.80 -1.09 -2.78
CA GLY A 117 -23.08 -1.73 -1.69
C GLY A 117 -23.56 -3.15 -1.43
N LEU A 118 -22.68 -4.12 -1.67
CA LEU A 118 -22.85 -5.53 -1.32
C LEU A 118 -21.57 -6.04 -0.64
N ALA A 119 -21.02 -5.28 0.31
CA ALA A 119 -19.80 -5.67 1.01
C ALA A 119 -20.06 -6.82 2.01
N LYS A 120 -19.03 -7.61 2.31
CA LYS A 120 -18.99 -8.59 3.40
C LYS A 120 -20.07 -9.68 3.32
N GLN A 121 -20.43 -10.08 2.10
CA GLN A 121 -21.35 -11.21 1.87
C GLN A 121 -20.62 -12.55 2.01
N GLY A 122 -19.28 -12.54 2.02
CA GLY A 122 -18.45 -13.74 2.11
C GLY A 122 -18.57 -14.57 0.84
N THR A 123 -18.75 -15.88 0.98
CA THR A 123 -18.91 -16.80 -0.17
C THR A 123 -20.26 -16.72 -0.86
N LEU A 124 -21.17 -15.83 -0.43
CA LEU A 124 -22.48 -15.67 -1.08
C LEU A 124 -22.37 -14.88 -2.38
N LEU A 125 -21.59 -13.80 -2.44
CA LEU A 125 -21.44 -13.06 -3.69
C LEU A 125 -20.22 -13.60 -4.46
N THR A 126 -20.47 -14.20 -5.62
CA THR A 126 -19.47 -14.91 -6.44
C THR A 126 -19.60 -14.53 -7.92
N GLY A 127 -18.86 -15.21 -8.79
CA GLY A 127 -18.83 -14.90 -10.22
C GLY A 127 -17.89 -13.75 -10.53
N THR A 128 -18.11 -13.07 -11.65
CA THR A 128 -17.21 -12.02 -12.16
C THR A 128 -17.82 -10.62 -12.04
N LEU A 129 -16.98 -9.60 -12.20
CA LEU A 129 -17.43 -8.22 -12.35
C LEU A 129 -18.10 -8.04 -13.73
N PRO A 130 -19.33 -7.52 -13.83
CA PRO A 130 -20.01 -7.41 -15.12
C PRO A 130 -19.44 -6.29 -15.99
N ALA A 131 -19.03 -6.61 -17.22
CA ALA A 131 -18.41 -5.64 -18.12
C ALA A 131 -19.40 -4.57 -18.62
N SER A 132 -20.68 -4.93 -18.74
CA SER A 132 -21.74 -4.03 -19.19
C SER A 132 -22.09 -2.93 -18.19
N TRP A 133 -21.67 -3.03 -16.92
CA TRP A 133 -21.86 -1.96 -15.92
C TRP A 133 -21.16 -0.66 -16.29
N SER A 134 -20.23 -0.70 -17.26
CA SER A 134 -19.70 0.49 -17.94
C SER A 134 -20.78 1.42 -18.52
N ARG A 135 -21.99 0.91 -18.81
CA ARG A 135 -23.14 1.68 -19.29
C ARG A 135 -23.88 2.45 -18.18
N LEU A 136 -23.62 2.17 -16.89
CA LEU A 136 -24.31 2.79 -15.76
C LEU A 136 -23.76 4.18 -15.45
N SER A 137 -24.18 5.19 -16.22
CA SER A 137 -23.60 6.53 -16.16
C SER A 137 -23.85 7.29 -14.86
N GLN A 138 -24.83 6.88 -14.06
CA GLN A 138 -25.13 7.50 -12.76
C GLN A 138 -24.36 6.87 -11.60
N LEU A 139 -23.69 5.74 -11.80
CA LEU A 139 -22.97 5.07 -10.74
C LEU A 139 -21.79 5.94 -10.28
N ARG A 140 -21.63 6.06 -8.96
CA ARG A 140 -20.56 6.83 -8.30
C ARG A 140 -19.78 6.00 -7.31
N VAL A 141 -20.44 5.06 -6.64
CA VAL A 141 -19.82 4.22 -5.62
C VAL A 141 -20.20 2.77 -5.86
N VAL A 142 -19.20 1.91 -5.95
CA VAL A 142 -19.37 0.45 -5.98
C VAL A 142 -18.57 -0.14 -4.83
N ASP A 143 -19.27 -0.75 -3.88
CA ASP A 143 -18.67 -1.46 -2.75
C ASP A 143 -18.99 -2.95 -2.80
N LEU A 144 -18.00 -3.75 -3.17
CA LEU A 144 -18.07 -5.20 -3.27
C LEU A 144 -16.95 -5.87 -2.46
N GLN A 145 -16.47 -5.22 -1.38
CA GLN A 145 -15.37 -5.77 -0.58
C GLN A 145 -15.77 -7.05 0.16
N PHE A 146 -14.79 -7.91 0.44
CA PHE A 146 -14.91 -9.10 1.29
C PHE A 146 -15.98 -10.09 0.80
N ASN A 147 -15.88 -10.46 -0.48
CA ASN A 147 -16.76 -11.39 -1.18
C ASN A 147 -15.96 -12.51 -1.88
N GLY A 148 -16.64 -13.36 -2.62
CA GLY A 148 -16.06 -14.44 -3.43
C GLY A 148 -15.97 -14.12 -4.92
N ILE A 149 -15.87 -12.84 -5.31
CA ILE A 149 -15.80 -12.41 -6.72
C ILE A 149 -14.45 -12.85 -7.31
N THR A 150 -14.46 -13.41 -8.51
CA THR A 150 -13.30 -13.87 -9.26
C THR A 150 -13.27 -13.25 -10.67
N GLY A 151 -12.42 -13.74 -11.55
CA GLY A 151 -12.25 -13.20 -12.91
C GLY A 151 -11.40 -11.92 -12.92
N GLU A 152 -11.41 -11.23 -14.06
CA GLU A 152 -10.56 -10.06 -14.28
C GLU A 152 -11.28 -8.74 -14.02
N LEU A 153 -10.50 -7.67 -13.86
CA LEU A 153 -11.01 -6.31 -13.87
C LEU A 153 -11.46 -5.95 -15.30
N PRO A 154 -12.73 -5.58 -15.55
CA PRO A 154 -13.20 -5.30 -16.90
C PRO A 154 -12.52 -4.05 -17.47
N GLU A 155 -11.89 -4.19 -18.64
CA GLU A 155 -11.26 -3.06 -19.33
C GLU A 155 -12.29 -1.95 -19.67
N SER A 156 -13.51 -2.34 -20.03
CA SER A 156 -14.63 -1.45 -20.36
C SER A 156 -14.99 -0.46 -19.25
N TRP A 157 -14.67 -0.77 -17.99
CA TRP A 157 -14.91 0.14 -16.86
C TRP A 157 -14.08 1.42 -16.93
N GLY A 158 -13.06 1.47 -17.80
CA GLY A 158 -12.37 2.71 -18.15
C GLY A 158 -13.30 3.83 -18.66
N GLY A 159 -14.47 3.47 -19.22
CA GLY A 159 -15.51 4.42 -19.64
C GLY A 159 -16.39 4.97 -18.51
N MET A 160 -16.26 4.49 -17.27
CA MET A 160 -17.09 4.93 -16.13
C MET A 160 -16.58 6.26 -15.54
N THR A 161 -16.62 7.31 -16.36
CA THR A 161 -16.05 8.64 -16.04
C THR A 161 -16.67 9.30 -14.82
N GLY A 162 -17.88 8.91 -14.43
CA GLY A 162 -18.57 9.40 -13.23
C GLY A 162 -18.19 8.67 -11.94
N LEU A 163 -17.57 7.47 -12.00
CA LEU A 163 -17.30 6.69 -10.80
C LEU A 163 -16.29 7.42 -9.89
N THR A 164 -16.59 7.49 -8.60
CA THR A 164 -15.80 8.21 -7.59
C THR A 164 -15.13 7.28 -6.58
N ALA A 165 -15.73 6.13 -6.30
CA ALA A 165 -15.16 5.14 -5.39
C ALA A 165 -15.43 3.72 -5.89
N LEU A 166 -14.38 2.90 -5.92
CA LEU A 166 -14.45 1.49 -6.24
C LEU A 166 -13.73 0.66 -5.18
N TYR A 167 -14.49 -0.19 -4.50
CA TYR A 167 -14.00 -1.02 -3.42
C TYR A 167 -14.20 -2.50 -3.72
N LEU A 168 -13.09 -3.21 -3.93
CA LEU A 168 -13.01 -4.63 -4.28
C LEU A 168 -12.07 -5.42 -3.34
N THR A 169 -11.64 -4.81 -2.23
CA THR A 169 -10.74 -5.44 -1.25
C THR A 169 -11.22 -6.82 -0.80
N GLY A 170 -10.32 -7.80 -0.73
CA GLY A 170 -10.62 -9.11 -0.14
C GLY A 170 -11.55 -9.96 -1.02
N ASN A 171 -11.22 -10.09 -2.30
CA ASN A 171 -11.88 -10.96 -3.26
C ASN A 171 -10.86 -11.93 -3.90
N GLY A 172 -11.29 -12.68 -4.90
CA GLY A 172 -10.44 -13.54 -5.73
C GLY A 172 -10.18 -12.99 -7.13
N VAL A 173 -10.27 -11.67 -7.34
CA VAL A 173 -10.06 -11.02 -8.64
C VAL A 173 -8.61 -11.23 -9.11
N SER A 174 -8.43 -11.61 -10.36
CA SER A 174 -7.15 -11.97 -10.98
C SER A 174 -6.88 -11.15 -12.25
N GLY A 175 -5.81 -11.49 -12.98
CA GLY A 175 -5.42 -10.77 -14.20
C GLY A 175 -4.67 -9.47 -13.91
N SER A 176 -4.47 -8.68 -14.96
CA SER A 176 -3.72 -7.42 -14.87
C SER A 176 -4.59 -6.22 -14.53
N LEU A 177 -3.96 -5.16 -14.02
CA LEU A 177 -4.57 -3.84 -13.90
C LEU A 177 -4.82 -3.24 -15.30
N PRO A 178 -6.07 -2.91 -15.69
CA PRO A 178 -6.34 -2.42 -17.04
C PRO A 178 -5.80 -1.00 -17.25
N ALA A 179 -5.00 -0.80 -18.29
CA ALA A 179 -4.50 0.53 -18.63
C ALA A 179 -5.64 1.50 -18.97
N ALA A 180 -6.73 1.00 -19.59
CA ALA A 180 -7.90 1.79 -19.97
C ALA A 180 -8.60 2.48 -18.78
N TRP A 181 -8.38 2.02 -17.54
CA TRP A 181 -8.89 2.68 -16.34
C TRP A 181 -8.32 4.09 -16.12
N SER A 182 -7.29 4.48 -16.88
CA SER A 182 -6.86 5.88 -16.99
C SER A 182 -8.00 6.83 -17.40
N GLY A 183 -9.06 6.33 -18.05
CA GLY A 183 -10.24 7.10 -18.42
C GLY A 183 -11.20 7.44 -17.26
N MET A 184 -11.04 6.84 -16.08
CA MET A 184 -11.90 7.05 -14.92
C MET A 184 -11.58 8.37 -14.19
N ALA A 185 -11.79 9.49 -14.88
CA ALA A 185 -11.31 10.82 -14.48
C ALA A 185 -11.86 11.33 -13.14
N SER A 186 -13.03 10.87 -12.69
CA SER A 186 -13.62 11.26 -11.41
C SER A 186 -13.26 10.34 -10.24
N LEU A 187 -12.52 9.26 -10.48
CA LEU A 187 -12.23 8.27 -9.44
C LEU A 187 -11.30 8.87 -8.38
N LYS A 188 -11.75 8.84 -7.13
CA LYS A 188 -11.04 9.36 -5.96
C LYS A 188 -10.46 8.27 -5.10
N GLU A 189 -11.20 7.18 -4.92
CA GLU A 189 -10.75 6.03 -4.13
C GLU A 189 -10.81 4.74 -4.94
N LEU A 190 -9.67 4.08 -5.07
CA LEU A 190 -9.55 2.75 -5.63
C LEU A 190 -8.94 1.81 -4.59
N ARG A 191 -9.72 0.84 -4.12
CA ARG A 191 -9.28 -0.16 -3.13
C ARG A 191 -9.49 -1.56 -3.68
N VAL A 192 -8.42 -2.20 -4.11
CA VAL A 192 -8.39 -3.53 -4.75
C VAL A 192 -7.40 -4.47 -4.04
N SER A 193 -7.09 -4.16 -2.78
CA SER A 193 -6.13 -4.92 -1.96
C SER A 193 -6.61 -6.35 -1.64
N SER A 194 -5.68 -7.25 -1.33
CA SER A 194 -6.00 -8.63 -0.95
C SER A 194 -6.80 -9.37 -2.04
N ASN A 195 -6.25 -9.38 -3.25
CA ASN A 195 -6.76 -10.08 -4.44
C ASN A 195 -5.62 -10.93 -5.05
N LYS A 196 -5.80 -11.40 -6.30
CA LYS A 196 -4.84 -12.18 -7.08
C LYS A 196 -4.36 -11.42 -8.32
N LEU A 197 -4.35 -10.09 -8.27
CA LEU A 197 -3.96 -9.25 -9.40
C LEU A 197 -2.46 -9.40 -9.66
N SER A 198 -2.08 -9.49 -10.93
CA SER A 198 -0.71 -9.75 -11.38
C SER A 198 -0.30 -8.77 -12.48
N GLY A 199 0.92 -8.91 -13.00
CA GLY A 199 1.46 -8.01 -14.02
C GLY A 199 1.91 -6.66 -13.47
N ALA A 200 2.22 -5.73 -14.37
CA ALA A 200 2.82 -4.44 -14.02
C ALA A 200 1.79 -3.37 -13.62
N LEU A 201 2.25 -2.39 -12.85
CA LEU A 201 1.52 -1.16 -12.59
C LEU A 201 1.38 -0.34 -13.90
N PRO A 202 0.17 0.08 -14.33
CA PRO A 202 0.02 0.81 -15.57
C PRO A 202 0.52 2.25 -15.45
N ALA A 203 1.52 2.62 -16.25
CA ALA A 203 1.99 4.02 -16.33
C ALA A 203 0.86 4.99 -16.72
N ALA A 204 -0.08 4.53 -17.57
CA ALA A 204 -1.24 5.31 -18.02
C ALA A 204 -2.16 5.79 -16.88
N TRP A 205 -2.12 5.16 -15.70
CA TRP A 205 -2.89 5.61 -14.54
C TRP A 205 -2.45 6.98 -14.00
N SER A 206 -1.33 7.53 -14.49
CA SER A 206 -1.00 8.94 -14.29
C SER A 206 -2.11 9.90 -14.78
N GLY A 207 -2.97 9.46 -15.71
CA GLY A 207 -4.14 10.19 -16.20
C GLY A 207 -5.32 10.26 -15.22
N MET A 208 -5.31 9.49 -14.12
CA MET A 208 -6.39 9.48 -13.12
C MET A 208 -6.26 10.68 -12.17
N ALA A 209 -6.47 11.88 -12.70
CA ALA A 209 -6.14 13.15 -12.05
C ALA A 209 -6.88 13.43 -10.73
N SER A 210 -8.02 12.77 -10.49
CA SER A 210 -8.81 12.94 -9.25
C SER A 210 -8.46 11.93 -8.15
N LEU A 211 -7.54 10.99 -8.40
CA LEU A 211 -7.31 9.87 -7.48
C LEU A 211 -6.61 10.34 -6.20
N GLU A 212 -7.29 10.20 -5.07
CA GLU A 212 -6.83 10.63 -3.74
C GLU A 212 -6.29 9.44 -2.93
N MET A 213 -6.81 8.22 -3.15
CA MET A 213 -6.36 6.99 -2.49
C MET A 213 -6.26 5.83 -3.49
N LEU A 214 -5.09 5.20 -3.51
CA LEU A 214 -4.85 3.97 -4.24
C LEU A 214 -4.32 2.88 -3.29
N ASN A 215 -5.10 1.80 -3.16
CA ASN A 215 -4.72 0.64 -2.36
C ASN A 215 -4.72 -0.64 -3.18
N LEU A 216 -3.52 -1.12 -3.50
CA LEU A 216 -3.20 -2.34 -4.25
C LEU A 216 -2.46 -3.37 -3.39
N MET A 217 -2.39 -3.17 -2.08
CA MET A 217 -1.59 -4.01 -1.20
C MET A 217 -2.02 -5.49 -1.25
N SER A 218 -1.08 -6.40 -0.98
CA SER A 218 -1.38 -7.85 -0.91
C SER A 218 -2.00 -8.39 -2.19
N ASN A 219 -1.27 -8.25 -3.29
CA ASN A 219 -1.54 -8.88 -4.59
C ASN A 219 -0.25 -9.58 -5.06
N THR A 220 -0.16 -9.96 -6.34
CA THR A 220 1.04 -10.54 -6.96
C THR A 220 1.58 -9.65 -8.08
N LEU A 221 1.45 -8.33 -7.93
CA LEU A 221 1.91 -7.34 -8.91
C LEU A 221 3.44 -7.37 -9.03
N THR A 222 3.94 -7.20 -10.24
CA THR A 222 5.36 -7.28 -10.61
C THR A 222 5.82 -6.05 -11.38
N GLY A 223 7.09 -6.03 -11.80
CA GLY A 223 7.65 -4.93 -12.59
C GLY A 223 7.99 -3.68 -11.77
N PRO A 224 8.40 -2.59 -12.43
CA PRO A 224 8.84 -1.36 -11.78
C PRO A 224 7.69 -0.47 -11.31
N LEU A 225 8.02 0.45 -10.39
CA LEU A 225 7.18 1.60 -10.05
C LEU A 225 7.17 2.59 -11.23
N PRO A 226 6.01 3.00 -11.79
CA PRO A 226 5.96 3.91 -12.94
C PRO A 226 6.42 5.32 -12.55
N ALA A 227 7.38 5.89 -13.29
CA ALA A 227 7.86 7.25 -13.03
C ALA A 227 6.78 8.30 -13.33
N GLU A 228 5.90 8.01 -14.29
CA GLU A 228 4.80 8.84 -14.76
C GLU A 228 3.80 9.17 -13.66
N TRP A 229 3.67 8.31 -12.64
CA TRP A 229 2.81 8.57 -11.49
C TRP A 229 3.25 9.80 -10.68
N GLY A 230 4.47 10.31 -10.89
CA GLY A 230 4.89 11.60 -10.33
C GLY A 230 3.96 12.77 -10.67
N GLY A 231 3.15 12.66 -11.73
CA GLY A 231 2.11 13.63 -12.10
C GLY A 231 0.79 13.50 -11.34
N MET A 232 0.60 12.49 -10.47
CA MET A 232 -0.63 12.28 -9.70
C MET A 232 -0.67 13.18 -8.47
N THR A 233 -0.80 14.49 -8.68
CA THR A 233 -0.64 15.51 -7.63
C THR A 233 -1.74 15.55 -6.59
N THR A 234 -2.87 14.86 -6.81
CA THR A 234 -4.00 14.74 -5.87
C THR A 234 -3.87 13.52 -4.95
N LEU A 235 -2.97 12.59 -5.27
CA LEU A 235 -2.84 11.34 -4.53
C LEU A 235 -2.30 11.61 -3.12
N SER A 236 -3.09 11.22 -2.12
CA SER A 236 -2.79 11.42 -0.70
C SER A 236 -2.30 10.13 -0.02
N ARG A 237 -2.72 8.96 -0.52
CA ARG A 237 -2.38 7.66 0.08
C ARG A 237 -2.12 6.64 -1.02
N LEU A 238 -0.93 6.04 -0.97
CA LEU A 238 -0.49 5.03 -1.93
C LEU A 238 0.04 3.79 -1.20
N TYR A 239 -0.71 2.69 -1.32
CA TYR A 239 -0.37 1.41 -0.68
C TYR A 239 -0.13 0.33 -1.74
N LEU A 240 1.14 -0.05 -1.89
CA LEU A 240 1.62 -1.08 -2.82
C LEU A 240 2.38 -2.21 -2.12
N ASN A 241 2.42 -2.19 -0.78
CA ASN A 241 3.15 -3.17 0.02
C ASN A 241 2.62 -4.61 -0.14
N ASN A 242 3.45 -5.59 0.21
CA ASN A 242 3.15 -7.03 0.07
C ASN A 242 2.82 -7.41 -1.40
N ASN A 243 3.74 -7.11 -2.31
CA ASN A 243 3.66 -7.49 -3.72
C ASN A 243 5.04 -8.02 -4.17
N ALA A 244 5.24 -8.23 -5.48
CA ALA A 244 6.52 -8.61 -6.07
C ALA A 244 7.09 -7.50 -6.96
N LEU A 245 6.85 -6.22 -6.59
CA LEU A 245 7.36 -5.06 -7.32
C LEU A 245 8.88 -5.01 -7.24
N SER A 246 9.53 -4.51 -8.29
CA SER A 246 10.98 -4.54 -8.47
C SER A 246 11.50 -3.22 -9.04
N GLY A 247 12.79 -3.14 -9.37
CA GLY A 247 13.39 -1.91 -9.89
C GLY A 247 13.64 -0.86 -8.80
N SER A 248 13.87 0.39 -9.20
CA SER A 248 14.23 1.49 -8.29
C SER A 248 13.04 2.36 -7.88
N LEU A 249 13.18 3.08 -6.78
CA LEU A 249 12.26 4.14 -6.38
C LEU A 249 12.36 5.31 -7.38
N PRO A 250 11.25 5.78 -8.01
CA PRO A 250 11.31 6.86 -8.98
C PRO A 250 11.52 8.23 -8.33
N ALA A 251 12.58 8.94 -8.70
CA ALA A 251 12.81 10.33 -8.25
C ALA A 251 11.66 11.27 -8.68
N ALA A 252 11.01 10.99 -9.81
CA ALA A 252 9.87 11.74 -10.34
C ALA A 252 8.66 11.78 -9.38
N TRP A 253 8.55 10.84 -8.43
CA TRP A 253 7.50 10.87 -7.41
C TRP A 253 7.60 12.05 -6.43
N SER A 254 8.71 12.80 -6.48
CA SER A 254 8.83 14.11 -5.85
C SER A 254 7.71 15.09 -6.23
N GLY A 255 7.05 14.89 -7.39
CA GLY A 255 5.88 15.66 -7.83
C GLY A 255 4.57 15.35 -7.09
N MET A 256 4.48 14.24 -6.34
CA MET A 256 3.29 13.87 -5.55
C MET A 256 3.20 14.69 -4.25
N THR A 257 3.05 16.01 -4.38
CA THR A 257 3.16 16.96 -3.25
C THR A 257 2.03 16.84 -2.22
N ALA A 258 0.90 16.23 -2.57
CA ALA A 258 -0.21 15.96 -1.66
C ALA A 258 -0.08 14.64 -0.89
N LEU A 259 0.93 13.81 -1.19
CA LEU A 259 1.04 12.48 -0.60
C LEU A 259 1.32 12.58 0.90
N LEU A 260 0.47 11.94 1.69
CA LEU A 260 0.55 11.88 3.15
C LEU A 260 1.11 10.54 3.62
N SER A 261 0.81 9.45 2.90
CA SER A 261 1.17 8.10 3.31
C SER A 261 1.61 7.25 2.13
N LEU A 262 2.83 6.72 2.21
CA LEU A 262 3.44 5.85 1.21
C LEU A 262 3.88 4.53 1.84
N MET A 263 3.26 3.42 1.41
CA MET A 263 3.55 2.07 1.89
C MET A 263 4.04 1.20 0.73
N LEU A 264 5.34 0.90 0.70
CA LEU A 264 6.01 0.07 -0.31
C LEU A 264 6.74 -1.14 0.29
N TYR A 265 6.56 -1.40 1.59
CA TYR A 265 7.26 -2.46 2.28
C TYR A 265 6.92 -3.86 1.74
N ASP A 266 7.78 -4.84 2.01
CA ASP A 266 7.62 -6.24 1.57
C ASP A 266 7.41 -6.35 0.05
N ASN A 267 8.46 -5.94 -0.68
CA ASN A 267 8.59 -6.01 -2.14
C ASN A 267 10.05 -6.35 -2.50
N GLY A 268 10.36 -6.40 -3.80
CA GLY A 268 11.71 -6.56 -4.34
C GLY A 268 12.35 -5.26 -4.82
N LEU A 269 11.98 -4.09 -4.25
CA LEU A 269 12.52 -2.80 -4.68
C LEU A 269 14.01 -2.68 -4.33
N SER A 270 14.78 -2.03 -5.20
CA SER A 270 16.24 -1.96 -5.16
C SER A 270 16.74 -0.56 -5.52
N GLY A 271 18.04 -0.37 -5.68
CA GLY A 271 18.62 0.96 -5.93
C GLY A 271 18.68 1.82 -4.66
N THR A 272 18.75 3.13 -4.81
CA THR A 272 18.95 4.09 -3.70
C THR A 272 17.65 4.79 -3.30
N LEU A 273 17.66 5.43 -2.13
CA LEU A 273 16.61 6.36 -1.70
C LEU A 273 16.76 7.67 -2.50
N PRO A 274 15.71 8.18 -3.19
CA PRO A 274 15.80 9.43 -3.95
C PRO A 274 15.86 10.65 -3.02
N ALA A 275 16.86 11.51 -3.20
CA ALA A 275 16.97 12.77 -2.47
C ALA A 275 15.82 13.72 -2.83
N GLU A 276 15.36 13.67 -4.08
CA GLU A 276 14.28 14.48 -4.64
C GLU A 276 12.96 14.32 -3.90
N TRP A 277 12.74 13.20 -3.19
CA TRP A 277 11.56 12.99 -2.36
C TRP A 277 11.44 14.00 -1.20
N ALA A 278 12.49 14.79 -0.92
CA ALA A 278 12.38 16.01 -0.10
C ALA A 278 11.32 17.01 -0.62
N GLY A 279 10.94 16.92 -1.91
CA GLY A 279 9.83 17.67 -2.51
C GLY A 279 8.43 17.26 -2.03
N MET A 280 8.27 16.06 -1.46
CA MET A 280 6.99 15.53 -0.96
C MET A 280 6.67 16.09 0.43
N ARG A 281 6.55 17.41 0.54
CA ARG A 281 6.50 18.15 1.83
C ARG A 281 5.33 17.77 2.74
N SER A 282 4.27 17.19 2.20
CA SER A 282 3.10 16.74 2.98
C SER A 282 3.26 15.34 3.56
N LEU A 283 4.33 14.61 3.22
CA LEU A 283 4.50 13.21 3.58
C LEU A 283 4.65 13.05 5.10
N GLN A 284 3.77 12.22 5.67
CA GLN A 284 3.72 11.95 7.10
C GLN A 284 4.21 10.56 7.44
N THR A 285 3.90 9.58 6.59
CA THR A 285 4.26 8.18 6.77
C THR A 285 4.97 7.66 5.52
N LEU A 286 6.20 7.18 5.71
CA LEU A 286 6.98 6.50 4.70
C LEU A 286 7.41 5.13 5.21
N SER A 287 7.04 4.07 4.48
CA SER A 287 7.33 2.69 4.87
C SER A 287 7.89 1.91 3.69
N LEU A 288 9.19 1.62 3.77
CA LEU A 288 10.01 0.95 2.75
C LEU A 288 10.68 -0.32 3.27
N TRP A 289 10.31 -0.79 4.47
CA TRP A 289 10.97 -1.93 5.12
C TRP A 289 10.82 -3.23 4.33
N MET A 290 11.73 -4.19 4.54
CA MET A 290 11.74 -5.46 3.78
C MET A 290 11.72 -5.24 2.26
N ASN A 291 12.78 -4.60 1.78
CA ASN A 291 13.12 -4.48 0.37
C ASN A 291 14.64 -4.74 0.20
N ALA A 292 15.17 -4.53 -1.01
CA ALA A 292 16.58 -4.62 -1.35
C ALA A 292 17.24 -3.24 -1.58
N LEU A 293 16.71 -2.17 -0.97
CA LEU A 293 17.22 -0.80 -1.12
C LEU A 293 18.64 -0.67 -0.54
N SER A 294 19.48 0.12 -1.18
CA SER A 294 20.90 0.25 -0.87
C SER A 294 21.35 1.71 -0.91
N GLY A 295 22.66 1.94 -0.74
CA GLY A 295 23.23 3.26 -0.62
C GLY A 295 22.97 3.94 0.71
N THR A 296 22.96 5.27 0.76
CA THR A 296 22.91 6.06 1.99
C THR A 296 21.55 6.69 2.24
N LEU A 297 21.31 7.14 3.48
CA LEU A 297 20.14 7.97 3.80
C LEU A 297 20.32 9.38 3.21
N PRO A 298 19.34 9.94 2.49
CA PRO A 298 19.44 11.29 1.92
C PRO A 298 19.42 12.36 3.02
N GLU A 299 20.38 13.30 2.99
CA GLU A 299 20.41 14.41 3.95
C GLU A 299 19.20 15.35 3.77
N ASP A 300 18.73 15.53 2.53
CA ASP A 300 17.63 16.42 2.17
C ASP A 300 16.30 16.04 2.83
N TRP A 301 16.10 14.77 3.20
CA TRP A 301 14.88 14.35 3.89
C TRP A 301 14.73 15.01 5.28
N GLY A 302 15.79 15.61 5.83
CA GLY A 302 15.70 16.46 7.01
C GLY A 302 14.77 17.68 6.84
N SER A 303 14.45 18.09 5.60
CA SER A 303 13.49 19.16 5.32
C SER A 303 12.02 18.72 5.37
N LEU A 304 11.72 17.43 5.53
CA LEU A 304 10.36 16.90 5.54
C LEU A 304 9.68 17.14 6.90
N SER A 305 9.25 18.38 7.11
CA SER A 305 8.68 18.85 8.39
C SER A 305 7.34 18.20 8.78
N ALA A 306 6.72 17.40 7.91
CA ALA A 306 5.50 16.65 8.21
C ALA A 306 5.77 15.17 8.54
N LEU A 307 7.00 14.68 8.33
CA LEU A 307 7.32 13.26 8.34
C LEU A 307 7.46 12.72 9.77
N THR A 308 6.46 11.96 10.21
CA THR A 308 6.38 11.44 11.58
C THR A 308 6.74 9.96 11.68
N THR A 309 6.70 9.21 10.58
CA THR A 309 7.03 7.79 10.57
C THR A 309 7.88 7.47 9.35
N VAL A 310 9.07 6.91 9.60
CA VAL A 310 10.06 6.49 8.61
C VAL A 310 10.48 5.06 8.88
N GLY A 311 9.97 4.11 8.10
CA GLY A 311 10.29 2.69 8.19
C GLY A 311 11.25 2.26 7.09
N LEU A 312 12.53 2.11 7.39
CA LEU A 312 13.58 1.68 6.46
C LEU A 312 14.24 0.36 6.87
N ASN A 313 13.74 -0.26 7.93
CA ASN A 313 14.33 -1.45 8.50
C ASN A 313 14.36 -2.63 7.51
N ASN A 314 15.29 -3.56 7.69
CA ASN A 314 15.45 -4.75 6.84
C ASN A 314 15.66 -4.40 5.35
N ASN A 315 16.63 -3.53 5.06
CA ASN A 315 17.11 -3.20 3.71
C ASN A 315 18.64 -3.39 3.64
N ALA A 316 19.27 -3.00 2.54
CA ALA A 316 20.72 -2.99 2.34
C ALA A 316 21.33 -1.57 2.50
N LEU A 317 20.70 -0.68 3.26
CA LEU A 317 21.17 0.70 3.44
C LEU A 317 22.46 0.74 4.26
N SER A 318 23.33 1.69 3.95
CA SER A 318 24.70 1.82 4.43
C SER A 318 25.06 3.27 4.74
N GLY A 319 26.27 3.51 5.23
CA GLY A 319 26.74 4.84 5.58
C GLY A 319 26.27 5.31 6.97
N SER A 320 26.57 6.57 7.29
CA SER A 320 26.19 7.19 8.56
C SER A 320 24.73 7.66 8.57
N LEU A 321 24.17 7.76 9.77
CA LEU A 321 22.89 8.43 9.99
C LEU A 321 23.08 9.95 9.84
N PRO A 322 22.30 10.65 8.99
CA PRO A 322 22.52 12.07 8.70
C PRO A 322 22.06 12.96 9.85
N ALA A 323 22.91 13.91 10.26
CA ALA A 323 22.59 14.83 11.34
C ALA A 323 21.39 15.75 11.04
N SER A 324 21.14 16.04 9.76
CA SER A 324 20.03 16.88 9.27
C SER A 324 18.65 16.33 9.65
N TRP A 325 18.50 15.02 9.83
CA TRP A 325 17.24 14.42 10.24
C TRP A 325 16.83 14.77 11.67
N GLY A 326 17.72 15.38 12.46
CA GLY A 326 17.36 16.00 13.74
C GLY A 326 16.31 17.12 13.61
N SER A 327 16.11 17.66 12.40
CA SER A 327 15.08 18.66 12.10
C SER A 327 13.70 18.07 11.80
N LEU A 328 13.57 16.74 11.72
CA LEU A 328 12.27 16.08 11.60
C LEU A 328 11.38 16.36 12.82
N PRO A 329 10.05 16.22 12.70
CA PRO A 329 9.12 16.37 13.82
C PRO A 329 9.57 15.64 15.09
N ALA A 330 9.45 16.32 16.23
CA ALA A 330 9.73 15.71 17.52
C ALA A 330 8.88 14.44 17.71
N ARG A 331 9.51 13.39 18.24
CA ARG A 331 8.95 12.04 18.41
C ARG A 331 8.66 11.30 17.10
N ALA A 332 9.13 11.77 15.94
CA ALA A 332 9.06 10.97 14.73
C ALA A 332 9.73 9.61 14.94
N LEU A 333 9.05 8.54 14.51
CA LEU A 333 9.54 7.19 14.59
C LEU A 333 10.44 6.92 13.38
N VAL A 334 11.72 6.70 13.63
CA VAL A 334 12.72 6.34 12.61
C VAL A 334 13.22 4.93 12.86
N ARG A 335 12.87 4.00 11.97
CA ARG A 335 13.34 2.61 12.00
C ARG A 335 14.36 2.37 10.91
N VAL A 336 15.59 2.09 11.30
CA VAL A 336 16.72 1.77 10.41
C VAL A 336 17.39 0.45 10.80
N ASP A 337 16.83 -0.29 11.76
CA ASP A 337 17.28 -1.61 12.20
C ASP A 337 17.34 -2.64 11.05
N GLY A 338 18.26 -3.61 11.13
CA GLY A 338 18.43 -4.62 10.09
C GLY A 338 19.00 -4.08 8.78
N ASN A 339 19.83 -3.03 8.83
CA ASN A 339 20.60 -2.49 7.70
C ASN A 339 22.10 -2.72 7.91
N VAL A 340 22.96 -2.06 7.14
CA VAL A 340 24.43 -2.08 7.31
C VAL A 340 24.98 -0.70 7.63
N MET A 341 24.24 0.05 8.45
CA MET A 341 24.61 1.39 8.89
C MET A 341 25.93 1.39 9.69
N CYS A 342 26.68 2.47 9.55
CA CYS A 342 27.88 2.77 10.33
C CYS A 342 27.71 4.09 11.09
N GLY A 343 28.69 4.40 11.94
CA GLY A 343 28.67 5.56 12.82
C GLY A 343 27.76 5.38 14.03
N CYS A 344 27.53 6.49 14.72
CA CYS A 344 26.64 6.59 15.87
C CYS A 344 25.34 7.28 15.48
N VAL A 345 24.27 7.05 16.25
CA VAL A 345 23.10 7.95 16.23
C VAL A 345 23.56 9.38 16.56
N PRO A 346 23.32 10.38 15.70
CA PRO A 346 23.74 11.75 15.94
C PRO A 346 23.03 12.35 17.16
N ALA A 347 23.73 13.20 17.91
CA ALA A 347 23.12 13.90 19.05
C ALA A 347 21.91 14.77 18.64
N SER A 348 21.87 15.26 17.39
CA SER A 348 20.72 16.00 16.85
C SER A 348 19.43 15.18 16.81
N TRP A 349 19.51 13.85 16.86
CA TRP A 349 18.34 12.97 16.87
C TRP A 349 17.71 12.81 18.26
N ALA A 350 18.18 13.55 19.29
CA ALA A 350 17.72 13.41 20.68
C ALA A 350 16.19 13.51 20.85
N ALA A 351 15.49 14.23 19.96
CA ALA A 351 14.04 14.38 19.99
C ALA A 351 13.27 13.26 19.23
N LEU A 352 13.95 12.38 18.50
CA LEU A 352 13.34 11.34 17.67
C LEU A 352 13.15 10.02 18.44
N SER A 353 12.23 9.18 17.98
CA SER A 353 12.10 7.79 18.44
C SER A 353 12.84 6.86 17.48
N VAL A 354 14.03 6.41 17.87
CA VAL A 354 14.93 5.69 16.97
C VAL A 354 14.91 4.18 17.27
N LYS A 355 14.69 3.36 16.24
CA LYS A 355 14.97 1.92 16.26
C LYS A 355 16.10 1.65 15.28
N ALA A 356 17.25 1.24 15.80
CA ALA A 356 18.45 0.99 15.02
C ALA A 356 19.25 -0.16 15.65
N ASP A 357 20.18 -0.72 14.89
CA ASP A 357 20.99 -1.84 15.35
C ASP A 357 21.89 -1.43 16.54
N ALA A 358 22.27 -2.40 17.36
CA ALA A 358 23.14 -2.17 18.53
C ALA A 358 24.47 -1.50 18.14
N SER A 359 24.99 -1.80 16.94
CA SER A 359 26.25 -1.24 16.41
C SER A 359 26.24 0.27 16.22
N VAL A 360 25.07 0.89 16.06
CA VAL A 360 24.93 2.35 15.90
C VAL A 360 24.34 3.04 17.13
N THR A 361 23.82 2.28 18.09
CA THR A 361 23.20 2.80 19.33
C THR A 361 24.06 2.60 20.59
N ALA A 362 25.07 1.73 20.55
CA ALA A 362 25.96 1.49 21.68
C ALA A 362 26.79 2.72 22.06
N SER A 363 27.08 2.90 23.35
CA SER A 363 27.94 3.99 23.86
C SER A 363 29.36 3.97 23.29
N THR A 364 29.81 2.82 22.79
CA THR A 364 31.14 2.61 22.17
C THR A 364 31.12 2.70 20.64
N CYS A 365 30.00 3.10 20.02
CA CYS A 365 29.83 3.14 18.56
C CYS A 365 30.95 3.88 17.81
N ALA A 366 31.49 4.97 18.37
CA ALA A 366 32.53 5.78 17.73
C ALA A 366 33.87 5.03 17.57
N ALA A 367 34.21 4.13 18.49
CA ALA A 367 35.41 3.31 18.43
C ALA A 367 35.18 2.00 17.65
N ALA A 368 33.93 1.50 17.62
CA ALA A 368 33.60 0.17 17.11
C ALA A 368 32.86 0.15 15.75
N ASN A 369 32.49 1.30 15.19
CA ASN A 369 31.69 1.33 13.95
C ASN A 369 31.96 2.58 13.10
N ALA A 370 33.21 3.00 12.94
CA ALA A 370 33.55 4.12 12.08
C ALA A 370 33.12 3.84 10.62
N CYS A 371 32.53 4.83 9.96
CA CYS A 371 32.32 4.78 8.52
C CYS A 371 33.68 4.90 7.83
N GLY A 372 34.26 3.76 7.46
CA GLY A 372 35.51 3.70 6.70
C GLY A 372 35.35 4.19 5.26
N TRP A 373 36.43 4.21 4.51
CA TRP A 373 36.52 4.76 3.14
C TRP A 373 35.76 3.97 2.05
N MET A 374 35.11 2.84 2.38
CA MET A 374 34.25 2.18 1.40
C MET A 374 33.02 3.07 1.18
N GLY A 375 32.94 3.64 -0.03
CA GLY A 375 31.80 4.42 -0.50
C GLY A 375 30.49 3.62 -0.50
N VAL A 376 29.44 4.29 -0.97
CA VAL A 376 28.05 3.79 -1.11
C VAL A 376 28.02 2.31 -1.53
N LEU A 377 27.60 1.41 -0.63
CA LEU A 377 27.55 -0.03 -0.91
C LEU A 377 26.42 -0.35 -1.90
N THR A 378 26.68 -1.25 -2.85
CA THR A 378 25.62 -1.86 -3.65
C THR A 378 24.77 -2.80 -2.80
N SER A 379 23.54 -3.12 -3.25
CA SER A 379 22.68 -4.09 -2.57
C SER A 379 23.40 -5.42 -2.33
N ALA A 380 24.16 -5.93 -3.31
CA ALA A 380 24.90 -7.19 -3.18
C ALA A 380 26.00 -7.10 -2.10
N GLN A 381 26.81 -6.03 -2.11
CA GLN A 381 27.87 -5.82 -1.12
C GLN A 381 27.31 -5.69 0.30
N ALA A 382 26.21 -4.96 0.47
CA ALA A 382 25.53 -4.83 1.75
C ALA A 382 24.97 -6.17 2.25
N GLN A 383 24.42 -7.01 1.38
CA GLN A 383 24.01 -8.37 1.76
C GLN A 383 25.20 -9.25 2.15
N THR A 384 26.35 -9.12 1.48
CA THR A 384 27.60 -9.78 1.90
C THR A 384 28.03 -9.34 3.30
N VAL A 385 27.99 -8.03 3.60
CA VAL A 385 28.28 -7.50 4.94
C VAL A 385 27.34 -8.12 5.99
N LYS A 386 26.04 -8.19 5.70
CA LYS A 386 25.07 -8.84 6.61
C LYS A 386 25.39 -10.30 6.86
N PHE A 387 25.68 -11.05 5.80
CA PHE A 387 26.05 -12.46 5.91
C PHE A 387 27.30 -12.65 6.80
N LEU A 388 28.35 -11.87 6.55
CA LEU A 388 29.60 -11.92 7.32
C LEU A 388 29.39 -11.51 8.79
N ARG A 389 28.58 -10.49 9.08
CA ARG A 389 28.23 -10.12 10.47
C ARG A 389 27.40 -11.20 11.16
N GLY A 390 26.48 -11.85 10.44
CA GLY A 390 25.76 -13.02 10.92
C GLY A 390 26.71 -14.16 11.29
N PHE A 391 27.71 -14.43 10.46
CA PHE A 391 28.77 -15.39 10.77
C PHE A 391 29.56 -14.98 12.02
N ALA A 392 30.01 -13.73 12.12
CA ALA A 392 30.72 -13.22 13.29
C ALA A 392 29.90 -13.34 14.58
N SER A 393 28.56 -13.27 14.51
CA SER A 393 27.69 -13.45 15.69
C SER A 393 27.84 -14.82 16.37
N SER A 394 28.31 -15.83 15.64
CA SER A 394 28.58 -17.17 16.15
C SER A 394 30.03 -17.38 16.61
N ALA A 395 30.90 -16.37 16.49
CA ALA A 395 32.32 -16.44 16.83
C ALA A 395 32.80 -15.19 17.60
N ALA A 396 32.91 -15.31 18.93
CA ALA A 396 33.16 -14.18 19.84
C ALA A 396 34.40 -13.32 19.48
N GLY A 397 35.46 -13.92 18.91
CA GLY A 397 36.67 -13.18 18.51
C GLY A 397 36.52 -12.32 17.24
N LEU A 398 35.52 -12.61 16.41
CA LEU A 398 35.27 -11.86 15.17
C LEU A 398 34.42 -10.60 15.42
N GLN A 399 33.50 -10.63 16.38
CA GLN A 399 32.59 -9.50 16.65
C GLN A 399 33.32 -8.20 16.99
N SER A 400 34.47 -8.29 17.67
CA SER A 400 35.27 -7.13 18.06
C SER A 400 36.20 -6.62 16.96
N THR A 401 36.44 -7.42 15.92
CA THR A 401 37.41 -7.11 14.86
C THR A 401 36.75 -6.82 13.51
N TRP A 402 35.55 -7.35 13.26
CA TRP A 402 34.77 -7.14 12.04
C TRP A 402 33.82 -5.94 12.22
N THR A 403 34.42 -4.75 12.25
CA THR A 403 33.75 -3.48 12.53
C THR A 403 33.67 -2.56 11.30
N GLY A 404 32.69 -1.65 11.25
CA GLY A 404 32.49 -0.75 10.10
C GLY A 404 31.86 -1.44 8.88
N THR A 405 31.99 -0.86 7.69
CA THR A 405 31.41 -1.36 6.42
C THR A 405 32.44 -1.92 5.44
N ASP A 406 33.73 -1.67 5.67
CA ASP A 406 34.82 -2.16 4.80
C ASP A 406 35.22 -3.58 5.18
N PHE A 407 34.41 -4.54 4.76
CA PHE A 407 34.61 -5.95 5.10
C PHE A 407 35.85 -6.57 4.46
N CYS A 408 36.45 -5.92 3.45
CA CYS A 408 37.71 -6.38 2.86
C CYS A 408 38.92 -6.11 3.75
N ARG A 409 38.80 -5.21 4.72
CA ARG A 409 39.82 -4.96 5.75
C ARG A 409 39.65 -5.83 6.99
N TRP A 410 38.59 -6.63 7.05
CA TRP A 410 38.34 -7.48 8.20
C TRP A 410 39.34 -8.64 8.26
N PRO A 411 39.94 -8.93 9.43
CA PRO A 411 40.89 -10.02 9.56
C PRO A 411 40.31 -11.36 9.08
N GLY A 412 41.05 -12.05 8.21
CA GLY A 412 40.65 -13.34 7.65
C GLY A 412 39.68 -13.26 6.47
N VAL A 413 39.17 -12.07 6.11
CA VAL A 413 38.37 -11.87 4.91
C VAL A 413 39.29 -11.48 3.75
N THR A 414 39.28 -12.29 2.69
CA THR A 414 39.95 -11.94 1.44
C THR A 414 38.90 -11.59 0.40
N CYS A 415 38.97 -10.38 -0.14
CA CYS A 415 38.15 -9.94 -1.25
C CYS A 415 38.85 -10.22 -2.59
N GLY A 416 38.16 -10.93 -3.48
CA GLY A 416 38.57 -11.14 -4.87
C GLY A 416 37.60 -10.49 -5.86
N ARG A 417 37.99 -10.39 -7.13
CA ARG A 417 37.06 -10.20 -8.24
C ARG A 417 36.70 -11.58 -8.78
N ASP A 418 35.42 -11.83 -9.05
CA ASP A 418 35.02 -13.00 -9.85
C ASP A 418 35.73 -12.99 -11.22
N ASP A 419 35.96 -14.16 -11.82
CA ASP A 419 36.63 -14.36 -13.12
C ASP A 419 35.93 -13.68 -14.34
N GLY A 420 34.86 -12.92 -14.09
CA GLY A 420 34.18 -12.05 -15.07
C GLY A 420 34.11 -10.57 -14.68
N GLY A 421 34.75 -10.15 -13.59
CA GLY A 421 34.85 -8.75 -13.14
C GLY A 421 33.58 -8.14 -12.53
N ARG A 422 32.52 -8.92 -12.26
CA ARG A 422 31.18 -8.41 -11.90
C ARG A 422 30.79 -8.54 -10.43
N GLY A 423 31.62 -9.18 -9.59
CA GLY A 423 31.29 -9.43 -8.19
C GLY A 423 32.52 -9.42 -7.29
N LEU A 424 32.31 -9.00 -6.05
CA LEU A 424 33.31 -9.01 -4.99
C LEU A 424 33.09 -10.26 -4.14
N VAL A 425 34.02 -11.22 -4.19
CA VAL A 425 33.94 -12.48 -3.44
C VAL A 425 34.67 -12.31 -2.11
N ALA A 426 33.98 -12.54 -1.00
CA ALA A 426 34.61 -12.66 0.31
C ALA A 426 34.83 -14.14 0.64
N ALA A 427 36.09 -14.57 0.80
CA ALA A 427 36.42 -15.85 1.39
C ALA A 427 36.99 -15.64 2.80
N VAL A 428 36.56 -16.46 3.76
CA VAL A 428 37.05 -16.40 5.14
C VAL A 428 38.11 -17.49 5.32
N ALA A 429 39.39 -17.10 5.37
CA ALA A 429 40.50 -18.03 5.50
C ALA A 429 41.07 -18.03 6.94
N GLY A 430 41.27 -19.22 7.51
CA GLY A 430 42.16 -19.43 8.66
C GLY A 430 41.64 -19.05 10.06
N VAL A 431 40.33 -18.84 10.27
CA VAL A 431 39.81 -18.39 11.58
C VAL A 431 39.58 -19.54 12.59
N CYS A 432 39.61 -20.80 12.17
CA CYS A 432 39.54 -21.94 13.10
C CYS A 432 40.93 -22.24 13.71
N GLY A 433 41.38 -21.40 14.63
CA GLY A 433 42.46 -21.73 15.55
C GLY A 433 41.91 -22.56 16.72
N GLY A 434 41.70 -23.87 16.50
CA GLY A 434 41.22 -24.78 17.53
C GLY A 434 40.93 -26.20 17.03
N ALA A 435 42.00 -27.00 16.93
CA ALA A 435 42.05 -28.47 16.90
C ALA A 435 41.01 -29.26 16.06
N ALA A 436 41.36 -29.59 14.81
CA ALA A 436 41.43 -30.97 14.28
C ALA A 436 41.67 -30.91 12.76
N GLY A 437 42.65 -31.68 12.29
CA GLY A 437 43.16 -31.60 10.92
C GLY A 437 42.12 -31.89 9.83
N ALA A 438 42.04 -31.00 8.85
CA ALA A 438 41.38 -31.26 7.58
C ALA A 438 42.41 -31.12 6.44
N ARG A 439 42.69 -32.25 5.79
CA ARG A 439 43.58 -32.37 4.63
C ARG A 439 43.11 -31.43 3.51
N ARG A 440 44.07 -30.71 2.91
CA ARG A 440 43.89 -30.04 1.61
C ARG A 440 43.42 -31.06 0.58
N ARG A 441 42.15 -31.00 0.13
CA ARG A 441 41.77 -31.52 -1.19
C ARG A 441 41.95 -30.39 -2.20
N ARG A 442 43.08 -30.42 -2.91
CA ARG A 442 43.20 -29.73 -4.20
C ARG A 442 42.25 -30.45 -5.16
N GLY A 443 41.13 -29.82 -5.50
CA GLY A 443 40.33 -30.22 -6.67
C GLY A 443 41.14 -29.92 -7.92
N ARG A 444 41.73 -30.95 -8.51
CA ARG A 444 42.32 -30.90 -9.85
C ARG A 444 41.13 -31.05 -10.81
N VAL A 445 40.80 -30.00 -11.55
CA VAL A 445 39.91 -30.11 -12.71
C VAL A 445 40.69 -30.90 -13.76
N ALA A 446 40.25 -32.14 -13.99
CA ALA A 446 40.68 -32.89 -15.16
C ALA A 446 39.97 -32.28 -16.38
N GLY A 447 40.76 -31.81 -17.35
CA GLY A 447 40.28 -31.58 -18.69
C GLY A 447 40.23 -32.92 -19.40
N ASP A 448 39.04 -33.29 -19.88
CA ASP A 448 38.90 -34.31 -20.91
C ASP A 448 38.71 -33.60 -22.23
N GLY A 449 39.77 -33.65 -23.04
CA GLY A 449 39.71 -33.47 -24.48
C GLY A 449 40.25 -34.74 -25.12
N ALA A 450 39.39 -35.43 -25.86
CA ALA A 450 39.69 -36.21 -27.05
C ALA A 450 38.42 -36.30 -27.87
#